data_AF-A0A818MK87-F1
#
_entry.id   AF-A0A818MK87-F1
#
_cell.length_a   1.000
_cell.length_b   1.000
_cell.length_c   1.000
_cell.angle_alpha   90.00
_cell.angle_beta   90.00
_cell.angle_gamma   90.00
#
_symmetry.space_group_name_H-M   'P 1'
#
loop_
_entity.id
_entity.type
_entity.pdbx_description
1 polymer ?
#
loop_
_entity_poly.entity_id
_entity_poly.type
_entity_poly.pdbx_seq_one_letter_code
_entity_poly.pdbx_strand_id
1 'polypeptide(L)'
;MASTPTLLIDECINLEGISLVWVNIHLQESNDAQHRLQPWFNHQEMFVDQAEFENYILHHVSEDDRLVLVIRGIFTDMDTLIAKIQDHHNQRQRCQDIDTSFAFNIFNIYNDNKTDRSSSDLNAQFLHSLLILDVLLRMKKTSSTNTNELIHLYSKAYNDNPIELNDIKNFILTYSPNQALWWYTSNTCLYRILNKAFRVDNINLLYIFHSFIHDLHQQLQKCQCKSFVRVYRGQLITHDELKHLQHSIGHYISMNSLLSTSLNRSLAIFYLGETNNSRMKLKRILFDIDADPQIDGIKPFGNIAQFSAFPNEEEVLFMPRSIFQLVDISYDHNENIFIVRMILCGDKQNHFKAIYEQNRNDYGGRQHNETNLMTLGNVLQRMGKFDDAEMFYHRQLNELDHINNSDNRLMSACYFNIGEILREKGEYNKSMIWYQKSLNIDIKTLPNDHPNIGNTYNSIGIVQEKTGDYESALDSYSIALKIALHTFGWDHTRVALCLNNMGNA
;
A
#
# COMPACT_ATOMS: atom_id res chain seq x y z
N MET A 1 -36.64 1.06 -39.38
CA MET A 1 -37.29 0.96 -38.06
C MET A 1 -36.52 -0.09 -37.28
N ALA A 2 -35.49 0.33 -36.58
CA ALA A 2 -34.67 -0.55 -35.75
C ALA A 2 -35.42 -0.78 -34.42
N SER A 3 -35.66 -2.05 -34.11
CA SER A 3 -36.30 -2.50 -32.88
C SER A 3 -35.38 -2.24 -31.69
N THR A 4 -35.87 -1.48 -30.72
CA THR A 4 -35.19 -1.21 -29.45
C THR A 4 -34.81 -2.52 -28.72
N PRO A 5 -33.63 -2.58 -28.07
CA PRO A 5 -33.23 -3.74 -27.29
C PRO A 5 -34.25 -3.98 -26.18
N THR A 6 -34.81 -5.19 -26.14
CA THR A 6 -35.89 -5.54 -25.21
C THR A 6 -35.29 -5.89 -23.86
N LEU A 7 -35.29 -4.92 -22.94
CA LEU A 7 -34.99 -5.17 -21.52
C LEU A 7 -36.12 -6.01 -20.92
N LEU A 8 -35.86 -7.28 -20.60
CA LEU A 8 -36.74 -8.07 -19.76
C LEU A 8 -36.42 -7.75 -18.30
N ILE A 9 -37.10 -6.75 -17.75
CA ILE A 9 -37.16 -6.49 -16.31
C ILE A 9 -38.34 -7.31 -15.79
N ASP A 10 -38.09 -8.32 -14.97
CA ASP A 10 -39.14 -9.28 -14.55
C ASP A 10 -40.21 -8.69 -13.61
N GLU A 11 -40.14 -7.41 -13.21
CA GLU A 11 -41.27 -6.68 -12.62
C GLU A 11 -41.23 -5.21 -13.07
N CYS A 12 -42.19 -4.80 -13.90
CA CYS A 12 -42.41 -3.39 -14.26
C CYS A 12 -42.87 -2.61 -13.02
N ILE A 13 -41.97 -1.85 -12.39
CA ILE A 13 -42.33 -0.83 -11.40
C ILE A 13 -42.20 0.53 -12.08
N ASN A 14 -43.33 1.23 -12.20
CA ASN A 14 -43.42 2.57 -12.76
C ASN A 14 -42.82 3.58 -11.75
N LEU A 15 -41.74 4.28 -12.11
CA LEU A 15 -40.97 5.17 -11.22
C LEU A 15 -41.22 6.66 -11.52
N GLU A 16 -42.46 7.13 -11.31
CA GLU A 16 -42.74 8.58 -11.34
C GLU A 16 -42.31 9.24 -10.01
N GLY A 17 -41.16 9.92 -10.01
CA GLY A 17 -40.61 10.70 -8.89
C GLY A 17 -39.11 10.49 -8.70
N ILE A 18 -38.38 11.49 -8.19
CA ILE A 18 -36.92 11.43 -7.96
C ILE A 18 -36.61 10.20 -7.11
N SER A 19 -35.99 9.19 -7.73
CA SER A 19 -35.70 7.89 -7.12
C SER A 19 -34.28 7.48 -7.52
N LEU A 20 -33.37 7.42 -6.55
CA LEU A 20 -32.01 6.91 -6.76
C LEU A 20 -32.07 5.38 -6.81
N VAL A 21 -31.57 4.79 -7.90
CA VAL A 21 -31.60 3.33 -8.10
C VAL A 21 -30.21 2.75 -7.87
N TRP A 22 -30.08 1.80 -6.93
CA TRP A 22 -28.85 1.06 -6.70
C TRP A 22 -28.89 -0.29 -7.40
N VAL A 23 -28.16 -0.42 -8.51
CA VAL A 23 -28.15 -1.62 -9.35
C VAL A 23 -26.77 -2.25 -9.35
N ASN A 24 -26.72 -3.58 -9.24
CA ASN A 24 -25.50 -4.34 -9.49
C ASN A 24 -25.68 -5.08 -10.82
N ILE A 25 -24.77 -4.82 -11.77
CA ILE A 25 -24.89 -5.32 -13.14
C ILE A 25 -24.01 -6.55 -13.30
N HIS A 26 -24.60 -7.69 -13.68
CA HIS A 26 -23.85 -8.88 -14.05
C HIS A 26 -24.07 -9.20 -15.54
N LEU A 27 -22.99 -9.16 -16.32
CA LEU A 27 -22.97 -9.62 -17.70
C LEU A 27 -22.78 -11.14 -17.71
N GLN A 28 -23.71 -11.85 -18.36
CA GLN A 28 -23.67 -13.30 -18.30
C GLN A 28 -22.69 -13.89 -19.33
N GLU A 29 -22.57 -13.36 -20.56
CA GLU A 29 -21.63 -13.91 -21.56
C GLU A 29 -21.23 -12.87 -22.62
N SER A 30 -19.99 -12.35 -22.56
CA SER A 30 -19.24 -11.69 -23.67
C SER A 30 -17.87 -11.19 -23.14
N ASN A 31 -16.77 -11.85 -23.54
CA ASN A 31 -15.42 -11.53 -23.05
C ASN A 31 -14.94 -10.11 -23.43
N ASP A 32 -15.41 -9.56 -24.56
CA ASP A 32 -15.04 -8.21 -25.00
C ASP A 32 -15.78 -7.11 -24.23
N ALA A 33 -17.02 -7.36 -23.77
CA ALA A 33 -17.76 -6.42 -22.94
C ALA A 33 -17.20 -6.36 -21.50
N GLN A 34 -16.78 -7.50 -20.94
CA GLN A 34 -16.13 -7.55 -19.63
C GLN A 34 -14.83 -6.74 -19.57
N HIS A 35 -14.05 -6.72 -20.65
CA HIS A 35 -12.78 -6.01 -20.69
C HIS A 35 -12.94 -4.48 -20.84
N ARG A 36 -13.98 -4.03 -21.55
CA ARG A 36 -14.34 -2.59 -21.67
C ARG A 36 -14.93 -2.01 -20.38
N LEU A 37 -15.66 -2.84 -19.63
CA LEU A 37 -16.28 -2.45 -18.35
C LEU A 37 -15.43 -2.85 -17.13
N GLN A 38 -14.24 -3.40 -17.33
CA GLN A 38 -13.34 -3.86 -16.27
C GLN A 38 -12.90 -2.81 -15.24
N PRO A 39 -12.72 -1.52 -15.59
CA PRO A 39 -12.45 -0.48 -14.60
C PRO A 39 -13.61 -0.26 -13.58
N TRP A 40 -14.81 -0.77 -13.89
CA TRP A 40 -16.05 -0.41 -13.23
C TRP A 40 -16.61 -1.51 -12.30
N PHE A 41 -16.15 -2.76 -12.41
CA PHE A 41 -16.47 -3.81 -11.41
C PHE A 41 -16.01 -3.48 -9.99
N ASN A 42 -15.12 -2.50 -9.83
CA ASN A 42 -14.59 -2.04 -8.55
C ASN A 42 -15.22 -0.72 -8.05
N HIS A 43 -16.15 -0.10 -8.79
CA HIS A 43 -16.73 1.20 -8.44
C HIS A 43 -18.27 1.10 -8.32
N GLN A 44 -18.80 1.44 -7.16
CA GLN A 44 -20.25 1.57 -6.91
C GLN A 44 -20.70 2.95 -7.38
N GLU A 45 -21.52 3.03 -8.43
CA GLU A 45 -22.15 4.29 -8.85
C GLU A 45 -23.66 4.30 -8.56
N MET A 46 -24.19 5.50 -8.35
CA MET A 46 -25.61 5.80 -8.16
C MET A 46 -26.09 6.65 -9.34
N PHE A 47 -27.20 6.29 -9.95
CA PHE A 47 -27.85 7.08 -11.00
C PHE A 47 -28.95 7.94 -10.39
N VAL A 48 -29.04 9.20 -10.83
CA VAL A 48 -29.92 10.20 -10.25
C VAL A 48 -31.37 9.97 -10.68
N ASP A 49 -31.59 9.42 -11.88
CA ASP A 49 -32.90 9.00 -12.36
C ASP A 49 -32.84 7.86 -13.42
N GLN A 50 -34.02 7.37 -13.81
CA GLN A 50 -34.18 6.28 -14.78
C GLN A 50 -33.71 6.66 -16.19
N ALA A 51 -33.83 7.93 -16.60
CA ALA A 51 -33.45 8.37 -17.94
C ALA A 51 -31.92 8.45 -18.10
N GLU A 52 -31.21 8.83 -17.04
CA GLU A 52 -29.75 8.79 -16.96
C GLU A 52 -29.25 7.35 -17.07
N PHE A 53 -29.87 6.43 -16.33
CA PHE A 53 -29.53 5.00 -16.37
C PHE A 53 -29.82 4.37 -17.75
N GLU A 54 -30.97 4.64 -18.35
CA GLU A 54 -31.36 4.09 -19.66
C GLU A 54 -30.49 4.64 -20.80
N ASN A 55 -30.20 5.95 -20.81
CA ASN A 55 -29.25 6.54 -21.77
C ASN A 55 -27.87 5.93 -21.61
N TYR A 56 -27.42 5.68 -20.38
CA TYR A 56 -26.12 5.11 -20.12
C TYR A 56 -26.01 3.67 -20.67
N ILE A 57 -27.03 2.82 -20.43
CA ILE A 57 -27.11 1.46 -20.99
C ILE A 57 -27.06 1.49 -22.53
N LEU A 58 -27.86 2.37 -23.15
CA LEU A 58 -27.93 2.50 -24.61
C LEU A 58 -26.62 2.95 -25.28
N HIS A 59 -25.76 3.68 -24.57
CA HIS A 59 -24.47 4.14 -25.09
C HIS A 59 -23.34 3.11 -24.97
N HIS A 60 -23.47 2.12 -24.08
CA HIS A 60 -22.35 1.27 -23.67
C HIS A 60 -22.57 -0.23 -23.85
N VAL A 61 -23.79 -0.66 -24.18
CA VAL A 61 -24.15 -2.07 -24.34
C VAL A 61 -24.63 -2.31 -25.78
N SER A 62 -24.09 -3.33 -26.44
CA SER A 62 -24.51 -3.69 -27.80
C SER A 62 -25.80 -4.52 -27.79
N GLU A 63 -26.58 -4.49 -28.86
CA GLU A 63 -27.84 -5.25 -28.97
C GLU A 63 -27.67 -6.78 -28.77
N ASP A 64 -26.46 -7.30 -28.99
CA ASP A 64 -26.15 -8.73 -28.86
C ASP A 64 -25.79 -9.16 -27.42
N ASP A 65 -25.60 -8.22 -26.49
CA ASP A 65 -25.18 -8.52 -25.12
C ASP A 65 -26.39 -8.88 -24.21
N ARG A 66 -26.37 -10.06 -23.58
CA ARG A 66 -27.38 -10.45 -22.57
C ARG A 66 -26.99 -9.99 -21.18
N LEU A 67 -27.72 -9.02 -20.64
CA LEU A 67 -27.56 -8.48 -19.30
C LEU A 67 -28.55 -9.10 -18.30
N VAL A 68 -28.06 -9.48 -17.13
CA VAL A 68 -28.90 -9.76 -15.96
C VAL A 68 -28.64 -8.68 -14.92
N LEU A 69 -29.65 -7.82 -14.72
CA LEU A 69 -29.61 -6.74 -13.74
C LEU A 69 -30.18 -7.24 -12.41
N VAL A 70 -29.38 -7.20 -11.35
CA VAL A 70 -29.85 -7.50 -9.98
C VAL A 70 -29.96 -6.17 -9.22
N ILE A 71 -31.19 -5.64 -9.13
CA ILE A 71 -31.49 -4.43 -8.38
C ILE A 71 -31.42 -4.77 -6.88
N ARG A 72 -30.49 -4.15 -6.14
CA ARG A 72 -30.33 -4.39 -4.69
C ARG A 72 -31.15 -3.44 -3.82
N GLY A 73 -31.64 -2.34 -4.39
CA GLY A 73 -32.60 -1.49 -3.71
C GLY A 73 -33.00 -0.28 -4.56
N ILE A 74 -34.27 0.11 -4.42
CA ILE A 74 -34.82 1.36 -4.95
C ILE A 74 -35.03 2.28 -3.75
N PHE A 75 -34.53 3.51 -3.82
CA PHE A 75 -34.60 4.48 -2.74
C PHE A 75 -35.41 5.69 -3.18
N THR A 76 -36.50 5.95 -2.47
CA THR A 76 -37.46 7.01 -2.80
C THR A 76 -37.13 8.36 -2.16
N ASP A 77 -36.17 8.40 -1.23
CA ASP A 77 -35.68 9.62 -0.60
C ASP A 77 -34.26 9.44 -0.05
N MET A 78 -33.55 10.56 0.15
CA MET A 78 -32.15 10.56 0.61
C MET A 78 -31.99 10.04 2.04
N ASP A 79 -32.99 10.20 2.89
CA ASP A 79 -32.92 9.80 4.30
C ASP A 79 -32.95 8.27 4.45
N THR A 80 -33.72 7.57 3.63
CA THR A 80 -33.75 6.10 3.57
C THR A 80 -32.48 5.51 2.97
N LEU A 81 -31.86 6.18 1.98
CA LEU A 81 -30.54 5.81 1.46
C LEU A 81 -29.45 5.98 2.52
N ILE A 82 -29.42 7.14 3.20
CA ILE A 82 -28.48 7.40 4.29
C ILE A 82 -28.68 6.40 5.42
N ALA A 83 -29.92 6.09 5.79
CA ALA A 83 -30.23 5.09 6.82
C ALA A 83 -29.77 3.68 6.43
N LYS A 84 -29.85 3.28 5.16
CA LYS A 84 -29.38 1.96 4.68
C LYS A 84 -27.87 1.92 4.45
N ILE A 85 -27.24 3.01 4.01
CA ILE A 85 -25.78 3.14 3.98
C ILE A 85 -25.27 3.06 5.41
N GLN A 86 -25.89 3.79 6.34
CA GLN A 86 -25.59 3.71 7.76
C GLN A 86 -25.89 2.32 8.31
N ASP A 87 -26.97 1.63 7.94
CA ASP A 87 -27.25 0.26 8.39
C ASP A 87 -26.29 -0.76 7.78
N HIS A 88 -25.82 -0.60 6.55
CA HIS A 88 -24.82 -1.47 5.91
C HIS A 88 -23.39 -1.18 6.43
N HIS A 89 -23.09 0.07 6.74
CA HIS A 89 -21.87 0.50 7.42
C HIS A 89 -21.90 0.07 8.90
N ASN A 90 -23.07 0.12 9.54
CA ASN A 90 -23.34 -0.39 10.88
C ASN A 90 -23.42 -1.92 10.89
N GLN A 91 -23.76 -2.62 9.82
CA GLN A 91 -23.63 -4.08 9.74
C GLN A 91 -22.16 -4.49 9.60
N ARG A 92 -21.35 -3.70 8.87
CA ARG A 92 -19.88 -3.84 8.85
C ARG A 92 -19.21 -3.43 10.17
N GLN A 93 -19.78 -2.51 10.93
CA GLN A 93 -19.30 -2.10 12.27
C GLN A 93 -19.90 -2.93 13.42
N ARG A 94 -21.10 -3.49 13.27
CA ARG A 94 -21.75 -4.46 14.18
C ARG A 94 -21.30 -5.90 13.93
N CYS A 95 -20.54 -6.15 12.87
CA CYS A 95 -19.44 -7.12 12.92
C CYS A 95 -18.34 -6.57 13.84
N GLN A 96 -18.72 -6.32 15.09
CA GLN A 96 -17.81 -6.20 16.20
C GLN A 96 -17.28 -7.59 16.53
N ASP A 97 -16.01 -7.60 16.91
CA ASP A 97 -15.39 -8.56 17.80
C ASP A 97 -15.05 -9.94 17.21
N ILE A 98 -13.83 -10.01 16.69
CA ILE A 98 -12.73 -10.94 17.02
C ILE A 98 -11.79 -10.91 15.81
N ASP A 99 -10.50 -10.61 16.03
CA ASP A 99 -9.43 -10.85 15.05
C ASP A 99 -9.71 -10.44 13.60
N THR A 100 -9.45 -9.17 13.25
CA THR A 100 -9.04 -8.87 11.88
C THR A 100 -7.89 -9.82 11.50
N SER A 101 -8.04 -10.58 10.41
CA SER A 101 -7.18 -11.71 10.06
C SER A 101 -5.68 -11.44 10.24
N PHE A 102 -4.98 -12.50 10.67
CA PHE A 102 -3.54 -12.57 10.77
C PHE A 102 -2.95 -12.43 9.36
N ALA A 103 -2.54 -11.23 8.96
CA ALA A 103 -2.04 -10.97 7.61
C ALA A 103 -0.52 -11.24 7.56
N PHE A 104 -0.15 -12.39 7.02
CA PHE A 104 1.22 -12.78 6.71
C PHE A 104 1.35 -12.97 5.19
N ASN A 105 2.49 -12.56 4.65
CA ASN A 105 2.84 -12.90 3.28
C ASN A 105 3.47 -14.30 3.29
N ILE A 106 2.85 -15.26 2.60
CA ILE A 106 3.49 -16.52 2.25
C ILE A 106 4.30 -16.29 0.97
N PHE A 107 5.54 -16.74 0.98
CA PHE A 107 6.38 -16.77 -0.21
C PHE A 107 6.09 -18.07 -1.00
N ASN A 108 5.84 -17.95 -2.31
CA ASN A 108 4.82 -18.66 -3.09
C ASN A 108 4.76 -20.20 -2.98
N ILE A 109 3.53 -20.72 -3.16
CA ILE A 109 3.16 -22.12 -3.46
C ILE A 109 2.85 -22.19 -4.97
N TYR A 110 3.25 -23.30 -5.61
CA TYR A 110 3.10 -23.60 -7.03
C TYR A 110 1.66 -23.39 -7.58
N ASN A 111 1.58 -22.76 -8.76
CA ASN A 111 0.52 -23.02 -9.73
C ASN A 111 0.90 -24.27 -10.54
N ASP A 112 0.26 -25.41 -10.25
CA ASP A 112 0.24 -26.56 -11.15
C ASP A 112 -0.65 -26.22 -12.35
N ASN A 113 -0.11 -25.46 -13.31
CA ASN A 113 -0.36 -25.57 -14.76
C ASN A 113 0.19 -24.34 -15.49
N LYS A 114 1.04 -24.62 -16.50
CA LYS A 114 1.62 -23.74 -17.51
C LYS A 114 2.87 -22.95 -17.11
N THR A 115 3.99 -23.42 -17.64
CA THR A 115 5.05 -22.64 -18.30
C THR A 115 5.16 -21.17 -17.93
N ASP A 116 5.64 -20.87 -16.73
CA ASP A 116 6.49 -19.70 -16.47
C ASP A 116 7.32 -19.98 -15.23
N ARG A 117 8.49 -20.60 -15.45
CA ARG A 117 9.55 -20.65 -14.45
C ARG A 117 10.24 -19.29 -14.44
N SER A 118 9.64 -18.28 -13.82
CA SER A 118 10.37 -17.06 -13.43
C SER A 118 10.98 -17.26 -12.04
N SER A 119 12.28 -17.10 -11.94
CA SER A 119 13.14 -17.29 -10.77
C SER A 119 12.89 -16.29 -9.63
N SER A 120 11.75 -16.35 -8.94
CA SER A 120 11.49 -15.54 -7.74
C SER A 120 10.35 -16.09 -6.87
N ASP A 121 10.66 -17.04 -5.99
CA ASP A 121 9.69 -17.56 -5.01
C ASP A 121 9.43 -16.59 -3.84
N LEU A 122 9.92 -15.33 -3.88
CA LEU A 122 9.46 -14.24 -2.98
C LEU A 122 8.92 -13.03 -3.77
N ASN A 123 7.72 -12.58 -3.38
CA ASN A 123 6.83 -11.63 -4.05
C ASN A 123 7.45 -10.20 -4.18
N ALA A 124 7.41 -9.60 -5.37
CA ALA A 124 7.84 -8.21 -5.62
C ALA A 124 7.20 -7.20 -4.64
N GLN A 125 5.96 -7.49 -4.21
CA GLN A 125 5.25 -6.71 -3.19
C GLN A 125 6.00 -6.61 -1.85
N PHE A 126 6.68 -7.68 -1.42
CA PHE A 126 7.47 -7.66 -0.19
C PHE A 126 8.70 -6.75 -0.31
N LEU A 127 9.41 -6.79 -1.44
CA LEU A 127 10.55 -5.89 -1.68
C LEU A 127 10.11 -4.42 -1.64
N HIS A 128 8.98 -4.12 -2.28
CA HIS A 128 8.43 -2.77 -2.27
C HIS A 128 7.99 -2.33 -0.87
N SER A 129 7.33 -3.20 -0.10
CA SER A 129 6.91 -2.87 1.26
C SER A 129 8.11 -2.71 2.21
N LEU A 130 9.21 -3.43 1.95
CA LEU A 130 10.50 -3.27 2.63
C LEU A 130 11.16 -1.92 2.29
N LEU A 131 11.14 -1.52 1.02
CA LEU A 131 11.65 -0.22 0.57
C LEU A 131 10.85 0.93 1.17
N ILE A 132 9.51 0.84 1.20
CA ILE A 132 8.65 1.84 1.85
C ILE A 132 9.05 2.01 3.31
N LEU A 133 9.20 0.90 4.06
CA LEU A 133 9.59 0.99 5.47
C LEU A 133 10.98 1.62 5.65
N ASP A 134 11.96 1.29 4.80
CA ASP A 134 13.30 1.91 4.84
C ASP A 134 13.26 3.41 4.54
N VAL A 135 12.45 3.84 3.58
CA VAL A 135 12.24 5.27 3.29
C VAL A 135 11.63 5.95 4.51
N LEU A 136 10.52 5.43 5.05
CA LEU A 136 9.85 6.02 6.22
C LEU A 136 10.78 6.14 7.44
N LEU A 137 11.63 5.13 7.69
CA LEU A 137 12.59 5.15 8.79
C LEU A 137 13.71 6.20 8.60
N ARG A 138 14.05 6.55 7.36
CA ARG A 138 15.08 7.56 7.03
C ARG A 138 14.51 8.94 6.71
N MET A 139 13.20 9.10 6.73
CA MET A 139 12.57 10.40 6.51
C MET A 139 12.89 11.36 7.65
N LYS A 140 13.05 12.64 7.32
CA LYS A 140 13.21 13.70 8.32
C LYS A 140 11.99 13.74 9.25
N LYS A 141 12.23 13.80 10.55
CA LYS A 141 11.15 14.04 11.52
C LYS A 141 10.56 15.43 11.27
N THR A 142 9.30 15.51 10.84
CA THR A 142 8.55 16.76 10.77
C THR A 142 7.86 17.02 12.10
N SER A 143 7.97 18.25 12.61
CA SER A 143 7.59 18.59 13.99
C SER A 143 6.13 19.03 14.18
N SER A 144 5.32 19.18 13.12
CA SER A 144 3.96 19.75 13.29
C SER A 144 2.90 19.37 12.26
N THR A 145 3.24 19.08 11.00
CA THR A 145 2.25 18.87 9.92
C THR A 145 1.47 17.57 10.04
N ASN A 146 2.10 16.49 10.52
CA ASN A 146 1.44 15.18 10.62
C ASN A 146 0.45 15.10 11.79
N THR A 147 0.63 15.93 12.82
CA THR A 147 -0.17 15.91 14.05
C THR A 147 -1.62 16.30 13.80
N ASN A 148 -1.86 17.36 13.02
CA ASN A 148 -3.21 17.81 12.70
C ASN A 148 -3.93 16.85 11.75
N GLU A 149 -3.19 16.26 10.81
CA GLU A 149 -3.72 15.24 9.89
C GLU A 149 -4.13 13.97 10.65
N LEU A 150 -3.31 13.55 11.63
CA LEU A 150 -3.64 12.47 12.56
C LEU A 150 -4.94 12.77 13.31
N ILE A 151 -5.08 13.96 13.93
CA ILE A 151 -6.32 14.36 14.64
C ILE A 151 -7.52 14.28 13.70
N HIS A 152 -7.40 14.84 12.51
CA HIS A 152 -8.48 14.89 11.54
C HIS A 152 -8.93 13.48 11.13
N LEU A 153 -7.99 12.60 10.75
CA LEU A 153 -8.31 11.22 10.38
C LEU A 153 -8.99 10.46 11.51
N TYR A 154 -8.49 10.64 12.73
CA TYR A 154 -9.06 9.98 13.90
C TYR A 154 -10.43 10.54 14.29
N SER A 155 -10.65 11.86 14.20
CA SER A 155 -11.97 12.45 14.40
C SER A 155 -13.01 11.92 13.42
N LYS A 156 -12.58 11.56 12.20
CA LYS A 156 -13.45 10.96 11.20
C LYS A 156 -13.71 9.46 11.47
N ALA A 157 -12.69 8.72 11.90
CA ALA A 157 -12.79 7.28 12.14
C ALA A 157 -13.49 6.91 13.45
N TYR A 158 -13.42 7.79 14.46
CA TYR A 158 -13.92 7.55 15.82
C TYR A 158 -14.78 8.70 16.32
N ASN A 159 -15.51 9.36 15.42
CA ASN A 159 -16.49 10.40 15.75
C ASN A 159 -17.44 9.99 16.89
N ASP A 160 -17.80 8.71 16.95
CA ASP A 160 -18.73 8.15 17.93
C ASP A 160 -18.04 7.55 19.18
N ASN A 161 -16.71 7.61 19.29
CA ASN A 161 -15.94 7.08 20.44
C ASN A 161 -15.11 8.19 21.13
N PRO A 162 -15.70 8.92 22.09
CA PRO A 162 -15.05 10.07 22.73
C PRO A 162 -13.83 9.69 23.57
N ILE A 163 -13.76 8.45 24.08
CA ILE A 163 -12.63 7.96 24.87
C ILE A 163 -11.40 7.84 23.96
N GLU A 164 -11.53 7.12 22.84
CA GLU A 164 -10.41 6.95 21.92
C GLU A 164 -9.94 8.31 21.38
N LEU A 165 -10.86 9.22 21.02
CA LEU A 165 -10.53 10.59 20.60
C LEU A 165 -9.74 11.37 21.67
N ASN A 166 -10.08 11.21 22.95
CA ASN A 166 -9.36 11.86 24.04
C ASN A 166 -7.96 11.28 24.21
N ASP A 167 -7.81 9.96 24.07
CA ASP A 167 -6.51 9.29 24.19
C ASP A 167 -5.53 9.72 23.08
N ILE A 168 -6.02 9.96 21.86
CA ILE A 168 -5.19 10.45 20.76
C ILE A 168 -4.81 11.92 20.97
N LYS A 169 -5.73 12.75 21.48
CA LYS A 169 -5.40 14.12 21.88
C LYS A 169 -4.32 14.11 22.96
N ASN A 170 -4.45 13.24 23.96
CA ASN A 170 -3.44 13.07 25.01
C ASN A 170 -2.11 12.59 24.45
N PHE A 171 -2.11 11.59 23.56
CA PHE A 171 -0.93 11.14 22.83
C PHE A 171 -0.23 12.33 22.18
N ILE A 172 -0.96 13.08 21.35
CA ILE A 172 -0.41 14.23 20.64
C ILE A 172 0.19 15.29 21.56
N LEU A 173 -0.46 15.58 22.69
CA LEU A 173 -0.02 16.62 23.62
C LEU A 173 1.17 16.20 24.49
N THR A 174 1.30 14.92 24.80
CA THR A 174 2.25 14.42 25.81
C THR A 174 3.30 13.47 25.25
N TYR A 175 3.18 13.06 23.98
CA TYR A 175 4.10 12.15 23.35
C TYR A 175 5.54 12.67 23.36
N SER A 176 6.45 11.78 23.73
CA SER A 176 7.89 11.99 23.59
C SER A 176 8.53 10.81 22.86
N PRO A 177 9.59 11.03 22.06
CA PRO A 177 10.29 9.96 21.34
C PRO A 177 10.80 8.80 22.23
N ASN A 178 10.99 9.04 23.53
CA ASN A 178 11.45 8.03 24.49
C ASN A 178 10.30 7.19 25.09
N GLN A 179 9.05 7.45 24.71
CA GLN A 179 7.85 6.74 25.20
C GLN A 179 7.08 6.03 24.09
N ALA A 180 7.61 5.93 22.87
CA ALA A 180 6.99 5.22 21.75
C ALA A 180 6.50 3.80 22.08
N LEU A 181 7.33 2.94 22.70
CA LEU A 181 6.89 1.58 23.08
C LEU A 181 5.79 1.60 24.15
N TRP A 182 5.86 2.54 25.10
CA TRP A 182 4.81 2.71 26.11
C TRP A 182 3.48 3.09 25.47
N TRP A 183 3.49 4.06 24.55
CA TRP A 183 2.28 4.49 23.84
C TRP A 183 1.73 3.41 22.91
N TYR A 184 2.61 2.65 22.25
CA TYR A 184 2.21 1.53 21.41
C TYR A 184 1.51 0.43 22.20
N THR A 185 1.95 0.16 23.43
CA THR A 185 1.37 -0.89 24.28
C THR A 185 0.20 -0.38 25.13
N SER A 186 0.20 0.88 25.58
CA SER A 186 -0.85 1.43 26.43
C SER A 186 -2.13 1.78 25.68
N ASN A 187 -2.02 2.20 24.41
CA ASN A 187 -3.14 2.70 23.64
C ASN A 187 -3.57 1.66 22.59
N THR A 188 -4.68 0.99 22.88
CA THR A 188 -5.25 -0.05 22.01
C THR A 188 -5.59 0.49 20.61
N CYS A 189 -6.01 1.75 20.50
CA CYS A 189 -6.34 2.38 19.23
C CYS A 189 -5.09 2.64 18.38
N LEU A 190 -4.03 3.19 18.97
CA LEU A 190 -2.75 3.42 18.30
C LEU A 190 -2.13 2.10 17.79
N TYR A 191 -2.10 1.07 18.65
CA TYR A 191 -1.71 -0.28 18.27
C TYR A 191 -2.52 -0.79 17.08
N ARG A 192 -3.86 -0.71 17.15
CA ARG A 192 -4.77 -1.23 16.12
C ARG A 192 -4.55 -0.55 14.78
N ILE A 193 -4.46 0.79 14.76
CA ILE A 193 -4.34 1.55 13.52
C ILE A 193 -2.99 1.35 12.89
N LEU A 194 -1.90 1.43 13.66
CA LEU A 194 -0.58 1.25 13.11
C LEU A 194 -0.43 -0.16 12.52
N ASN A 195 -0.85 -1.19 13.25
CA ASN A 195 -0.80 -2.56 12.75
C ASN A 195 -1.74 -2.78 11.55
N LYS A 196 -2.92 -2.13 11.51
CA LYS A 196 -3.79 -2.17 10.33
C LYS A 196 -3.13 -1.50 9.12
N ALA A 197 -2.52 -0.32 9.31
CA ALA A 197 -1.83 0.42 8.25
C ALA A 197 -0.70 -0.41 7.64
N PHE A 198 0.08 -1.11 8.48
CA PHE A 198 1.10 -2.04 8.02
C PHE A 198 0.54 -3.27 7.29
N ARG A 199 -0.57 -3.85 7.75
CA ARG A 199 -1.17 -5.05 7.13
C ARG A 199 -1.74 -4.79 5.74
N VAL A 200 -2.34 -3.62 5.53
CA VAL A 200 -2.97 -3.25 4.25
C VAL A 200 -2.08 -2.32 3.40
N ASP A 201 -0.83 -2.10 3.81
CA ASP A 201 0.11 -1.14 3.21
C ASP A 201 -0.55 0.23 2.92
N ASN A 202 -1.25 0.79 3.91
CA ASN A 202 -1.86 2.12 3.81
C ASN A 202 -0.77 3.20 3.91
N ILE A 203 -0.28 3.65 2.75
CA ILE A 203 0.89 4.52 2.66
C ILE A 203 0.67 5.87 3.34
N ASN A 204 -0.54 6.44 3.26
CA ASN A 204 -0.86 7.72 3.89
C ASN A 204 -0.77 7.63 5.41
N LEU A 205 -1.37 6.58 6.00
CA LEU A 205 -1.25 6.35 7.44
C LEU A 205 0.20 6.06 7.84
N LEU A 206 0.91 5.23 7.09
CA LEU A 206 2.31 4.91 7.37
C LEU A 206 3.20 6.17 7.30
N TYR A 207 2.94 7.06 6.35
CA TYR A 207 3.58 8.36 6.28
C TYR A 207 3.22 9.22 7.50
N ILE A 208 1.96 9.34 7.89
CA ILE A 208 1.59 10.14 9.08
C ILE A 208 2.30 9.61 10.33
N PHE A 209 2.41 8.28 10.46
CA PHE A 209 3.09 7.60 11.56
C PHE A 209 4.62 7.51 11.41
N HIS A 210 5.25 8.03 10.36
CA HIS A 210 6.67 7.75 10.08
C HIS A 210 7.59 8.11 11.25
N SER A 211 7.38 9.26 11.90
CA SER A 211 8.14 9.68 13.09
C SER A 211 7.95 8.71 14.26
N PHE A 212 6.71 8.27 14.50
CA PHE A 212 6.40 7.30 15.56
C PHE A 212 7.01 5.92 15.26
N ILE A 213 6.95 5.46 14.00
CA ILE A 213 7.58 4.22 13.53
C ILE A 213 9.10 4.28 13.73
N HIS A 214 9.72 5.43 13.40
CA HIS A 214 11.15 5.67 13.64
C HIS A 214 11.50 5.59 15.13
N ASP A 215 10.72 6.23 16.00
CA ASP A 215 10.96 6.21 17.44
C ASP A 215 10.77 4.81 18.04
N LEU A 216 9.74 4.06 17.59
CA LEU A 216 9.56 2.65 17.92
C LEU A 216 10.77 1.81 17.53
N HIS A 217 11.25 1.97 16.30
CA HIS A 217 12.43 1.28 15.80
C HIS A 217 13.66 1.60 16.66
N GLN A 218 13.92 2.87 16.98
CA GLN A 218 15.04 3.27 17.83
C GLN A 218 14.98 2.70 19.25
N GLN A 219 13.80 2.68 19.87
CA GLN A 219 13.64 2.07 21.19
C GLN A 219 13.80 0.56 21.16
N LEU A 220 13.23 -0.09 20.14
CA LEU A 220 13.34 -1.53 19.99
C LEU A 220 14.79 -1.97 19.79
N GLN A 221 15.60 -1.19 19.06
CA GLN A 221 17.04 -1.40 18.97
C GLN A 221 17.76 -1.31 20.33
N LYS A 222 17.29 -0.46 21.26
CA LYS A 222 17.88 -0.34 22.61
C LYS A 222 17.58 -1.57 23.49
N CYS A 223 16.42 -2.20 23.28
CA CYS A 223 16.02 -3.41 24.02
C CYS A 223 16.15 -4.71 23.20
N GLN A 224 16.98 -4.68 22.15
CA GLN A 224 17.25 -5.84 21.30
C GLN A 224 17.69 -7.05 22.15
N CYS A 225 17.12 -8.23 21.85
CA CYS A 225 17.54 -9.47 22.48
C CYS A 225 19.03 -9.77 22.17
N LYS A 226 19.80 -10.19 23.17
CA LYS A 226 21.25 -10.46 23.04
C LYS A 226 21.60 -11.93 22.92
N SER A 227 20.66 -12.80 23.25
CA SER A 227 20.80 -14.26 23.21
C SER A 227 19.56 -14.85 22.57
N PHE A 228 19.67 -16.11 22.16
CA PHE A 228 18.55 -16.92 21.71
C PHE A 228 17.36 -16.80 22.69
N VAL A 229 16.16 -16.59 22.14
CA VAL A 229 14.91 -16.61 22.89
C VAL A 229 13.89 -17.45 22.14
N ARG A 230 13.00 -18.08 22.90
CA ARG A 230 11.83 -18.76 22.37
C ARG A 230 10.59 -18.04 22.85
N VAL A 231 9.75 -17.64 21.91
CA VAL A 231 8.61 -16.76 22.17
C VAL A 231 7.32 -17.35 21.60
N TYR A 232 6.20 -16.92 22.16
CA TYR A 232 4.90 -17.51 21.91
C TYR A 232 3.87 -16.45 21.54
N ARG A 233 2.95 -16.78 20.63
CA ARG A 233 1.80 -15.94 20.31
C ARG A 233 0.56 -16.80 20.08
N GLY A 234 -0.47 -16.57 20.88
CA GLY A 234 -1.81 -17.11 20.62
C GLY A 234 -2.51 -16.30 19.54
N GLN A 235 -3.16 -16.97 18.60
CA GLN A 235 -3.99 -16.37 17.57
C GLN A 235 -5.18 -17.29 17.23
N LEU A 236 -6.37 -16.71 17.03
CA LEU A 236 -7.46 -17.41 16.38
C LEU A 236 -7.36 -17.18 14.87
N ILE A 237 -7.48 -18.26 14.10
CA ILE A 237 -7.49 -18.20 12.63
C ILE A 237 -8.63 -19.04 12.08
N THR A 238 -9.02 -18.78 10.84
CA THR A 238 -9.99 -19.58 10.09
C THR A 238 -9.42 -20.94 9.69
N HIS A 239 -10.31 -21.86 9.33
CA HIS A 239 -9.90 -23.17 8.84
C HIS A 239 -9.10 -23.09 7.53
N ASP A 240 -9.42 -22.13 6.66
CA ASP A 240 -8.73 -21.94 5.39
C ASP A 240 -7.33 -21.35 5.60
N GLU A 241 -7.16 -20.40 6.51
CA GLU A 241 -5.83 -19.90 6.91
C GLU A 241 -4.96 -21.01 7.49
N LEU A 242 -5.53 -21.90 8.33
CA LEU A 242 -4.80 -23.05 8.86
C LEU A 242 -4.34 -23.98 7.73
N LYS A 243 -5.21 -24.27 6.76
CA LYS A 243 -4.81 -25.06 5.58
C LYS A 243 -3.69 -24.36 4.81
N HIS A 244 -3.78 -23.05 4.59
CA HIS A 244 -2.73 -22.31 3.89
C HIS A 244 -1.39 -22.41 4.62
N LEU A 245 -1.38 -22.28 5.96
CA LEU A 245 -0.19 -22.52 6.77
C LEU A 245 0.34 -23.95 6.58
N GLN A 246 -0.52 -24.97 6.64
CA GLN A 246 -0.12 -26.37 6.46
C GLN A 246 0.53 -26.63 5.09
N HIS A 247 0.03 -26.01 4.02
CA HIS A 247 0.64 -26.12 2.69
C HIS A 247 1.94 -25.31 2.55
N SER A 248 2.23 -24.40 3.49
CA SER A 248 3.41 -23.54 3.49
C SER A 248 4.56 -24.08 4.35
N ILE A 249 4.43 -25.29 4.92
CA ILE A 249 5.48 -25.90 5.73
C ILE A 249 6.75 -26.06 4.89
N GLY A 250 7.90 -25.68 5.44
CA GLY A 250 9.20 -25.61 4.77
C GLY A 250 9.49 -24.25 4.10
N HIS A 251 8.47 -23.42 3.88
CA HIS A 251 8.60 -22.12 3.23
C HIS A 251 8.75 -20.97 4.23
N TYR A 252 9.06 -19.79 3.71
CA TYR A 252 9.18 -18.56 4.48
C TYR A 252 7.83 -17.83 4.56
N ILE A 253 7.60 -17.16 5.68
CA ILE A 253 6.49 -16.24 5.90
C ILE A 253 7.02 -14.91 6.45
N SER A 254 6.43 -13.81 5.99
CA SER A 254 6.73 -12.47 6.51
C SER A 254 5.54 -11.92 7.27
N MET A 255 5.80 -11.35 8.44
CA MET A 255 4.79 -10.61 9.21
C MET A 255 4.72 -9.17 8.75
N ASN A 256 3.61 -8.76 8.14
CA ASN A 256 3.51 -7.41 7.59
C ASN A 256 3.38 -6.33 8.65
N SER A 257 2.90 -6.65 9.85
CA SER A 257 2.78 -5.72 10.98
C SER A 257 3.82 -5.97 12.06
N LEU A 258 3.79 -5.18 13.14
CA LEU A 258 4.56 -5.53 14.32
C LEU A 258 4.01 -6.86 14.87
N LEU A 259 4.91 -7.75 15.27
CA LEU A 259 4.52 -9.04 15.84
C LEU A 259 4.76 -9.01 17.34
N SER A 260 3.68 -8.84 18.10
CA SER A 260 3.69 -8.98 19.57
C SER A 260 3.69 -10.46 19.95
N THR A 261 4.66 -10.85 20.76
CA THR A 261 4.84 -12.22 21.30
C THR A 261 5.17 -12.15 22.78
N SER A 262 5.12 -13.26 23.51
CA SER A 262 5.46 -13.33 24.93
C SER A 262 6.49 -14.42 25.20
N LEU A 263 7.39 -14.20 26.17
CA LEU A 263 8.23 -15.27 26.72
C LEU A 263 7.42 -16.30 27.53
N ASN A 264 6.22 -15.92 27.99
CA ASN A 264 5.34 -16.76 28.80
C ASN A 264 4.34 -17.52 27.91
N ARG A 265 4.60 -18.81 27.70
CA ARG A 265 3.73 -19.70 26.91
C ARG A 265 2.30 -19.76 27.44
N SER A 266 2.13 -19.86 28.77
CA SER A 266 0.81 -19.97 29.40
C SER A 266 -0.01 -18.71 29.18
N LEU A 267 0.63 -17.53 29.20
CA LEU A 267 -0.02 -16.26 28.91
C LEU A 267 -0.46 -16.18 27.44
N ALA A 268 0.38 -16.61 26.50
CA ALA A 268 0.03 -16.65 25.08
C ALA A 268 -1.19 -17.57 24.82
N ILE A 269 -1.29 -18.69 25.54
CA ILE A 269 -2.46 -19.59 25.46
C ILE A 269 -3.69 -18.99 26.15
N PHE A 270 -3.51 -18.31 27.28
CA PHE A 270 -4.60 -17.62 27.98
C PHE A 270 -5.33 -16.64 27.04
N TYR A 271 -4.58 -15.89 26.22
CA TYR A 271 -5.15 -14.97 25.24
C TYR A 271 -5.96 -15.62 24.10
N LEU A 272 -5.89 -16.94 23.93
CA LEU A 272 -6.76 -17.67 22.98
C LEU A 272 -8.20 -17.84 23.48
N GLY A 273 -8.46 -17.61 24.77
CA GLY A 273 -9.77 -17.80 25.39
C GLY A 273 -10.29 -19.25 25.33
N GLU A 274 -11.53 -19.42 25.77
CA GLU A 274 -12.28 -20.69 25.73
C GLU A 274 -13.18 -20.73 24.47
N THR A 275 -13.20 -21.88 23.76
CA THR A 275 -13.98 -22.03 22.53
C THR A 275 -15.47 -22.22 22.80
N ASN A 276 -16.23 -21.13 22.91
CA ASN A 276 -17.71 -21.19 22.98
C ASN A 276 -18.42 -20.31 21.94
N ASN A 277 -17.82 -20.04 20.78
CA ASN A 277 -18.46 -19.26 19.71
C ASN A 277 -18.81 -20.10 18.48
N SER A 278 -20.09 -20.46 18.39
CA SER A 278 -20.71 -21.36 17.42
C SER A 278 -20.91 -20.79 16.01
N ARG A 279 -20.46 -19.56 15.72
CA ARG A 279 -20.71 -18.90 14.43
C ARG A 279 -19.56 -18.95 13.40
N MET A 280 -18.28 -19.01 13.81
CA MET A 280 -17.15 -18.95 12.85
C MET A 280 -16.16 -20.13 12.91
N LYS A 281 -16.32 -21.12 13.81
CA LYS A 281 -15.45 -22.31 13.94
C LYS A 281 -13.95 -21.99 13.82
N LEU A 282 -13.48 -20.92 14.46
CA LEU A 282 -12.07 -20.53 14.45
C LEU A 282 -11.21 -21.61 15.12
N LYS A 283 -9.98 -21.74 14.66
CA LYS A 283 -8.95 -22.63 15.18
C LYS A 283 -8.02 -21.86 16.10
N ARG A 284 -7.74 -22.44 17.26
CA ARG A 284 -6.79 -21.92 18.24
C ARG A 284 -5.38 -22.34 17.83
N ILE A 285 -4.53 -21.34 17.57
CA ILE A 285 -3.16 -21.53 17.14
C ILE A 285 -2.22 -20.91 18.16
N LEU A 286 -1.15 -21.63 18.48
CA LEU A 286 0.00 -21.10 19.19
C LEU A 286 1.19 -21.07 18.23
N PHE A 287 1.61 -19.88 17.83
CA PHE A 287 2.91 -19.71 17.20
C PHE A 287 3.99 -19.90 18.26
N ASP A 288 4.94 -20.76 17.95
CA ASP A 288 6.05 -21.14 18.83
C ASP A 288 7.34 -20.91 18.03
N ILE A 289 8.01 -19.81 18.36
CA ILE A 289 9.00 -19.16 17.52
C ILE A 289 10.37 -19.20 18.20
N ASP A 290 11.33 -19.82 17.53
CA ASP A 290 12.74 -19.79 17.90
C ASP A 290 13.41 -18.58 17.25
N ALA A 291 13.95 -17.66 18.04
CA ALA A 291 14.54 -16.41 17.58
C ALA A 291 15.97 -16.24 18.09
N ASP A 292 16.93 -16.37 17.16
CA ASP A 292 18.34 -16.10 17.42
C ASP A 292 18.73 -14.70 16.91
N PRO A 293 19.09 -13.76 17.81
CA PRO A 293 19.49 -12.42 17.41
C PRO A 293 20.86 -12.35 16.73
N GLN A 294 21.64 -13.44 16.70
CA GLN A 294 22.95 -13.50 16.05
C GLN A 294 22.85 -13.73 14.53
N ILE A 295 21.65 -14.05 14.02
CA ILE A 295 21.43 -14.24 12.58
C ILE A 295 21.64 -12.92 11.84
N ASP A 296 22.44 -12.97 10.78
CA ASP A 296 22.76 -11.78 10.00
C ASP A 296 21.59 -11.35 9.09
N GLY A 297 21.31 -10.05 9.06
CA GLY A 297 20.25 -9.47 8.24
C GLY A 297 18.83 -9.62 8.78
N ILE A 298 18.66 -9.92 10.07
CA ILE A 298 17.35 -9.87 10.70
C ILE A 298 16.90 -8.43 10.94
N LYS A 299 15.58 -8.27 11.05
CA LYS A 299 14.98 -7.03 11.54
C LYS A 299 15.11 -6.92 13.07
N PRO A 300 15.11 -5.69 13.63
CA PRO A 300 15.14 -5.52 15.07
C PRO A 300 13.97 -6.21 15.77
N PHE A 301 14.26 -6.85 16.89
CA PHE A 301 13.29 -7.43 17.80
C PHE A 301 13.85 -7.43 19.22
N GLY A 302 13.00 -7.23 20.21
CA GLY A 302 13.48 -7.01 21.58
C GLY A 302 12.43 -7.29 22.63
N ASN A 303 12.89 -7.59 23.83
CA ASN A 303 12.03 -7.67 25.01
C ASN A 303 11.69 -6.25 25.45
N ILE A 304 10.41 -5.90 25.36
CA ILE A 304 9.93 -4.54 25.63
C ILE A 304 9.32 -4.37 27.02
N ALA A 305 9.43 -5.37 27.91
CA ALA A 305 8.81 -5.34 29.24
C ALA A 305 9.13 -4.06 30.03
N GLN A 306 10.37 -3.55 29.93
CA GLN A 306 10.79 -2.32 30.64
C GLN A 306 10.14 -1.04 30.11
N PHE A 307 9.65 -1.05 28.86
CA PHE A 307 9.04 0.10 28.19
C PHE A 307 7.54 -0.07 27.95
N SER A 308 7.01 -1.27 28.17
CA SER A 308 5.60 -1.61 27.95
C SER A 308 4.73 -1.08 29.09
N ALA A 309 3.48 -0.75 28.75
CA ALA A 309 2.42 -0.50 29.73
C ALA A 309 2.04 -1.76 30.52
N PHE A 310 2.39 -2.94 30.01
CA PHE A 310 2.11 -4.25 30.58
C PHE A 310 3.42 -5.04 30.81
N PRO A 311 4.28 -4.62 31.77
CA PRO A 311 5.60 -5.21 31.96
C PRO A 311 5.56 -6.71 32.33
N ASN A 312 4.49 -7.15 32.98
CA ASN A 312 4.31 -8.54 33.42
C ASN A 312 4.00 -9.52 32.27
N GLU A 313 3.73 -9.02 31.06
CA GLU A 313 3.46 -9.88 29.90
C GLU A 313 4.73 -10.42 29.25
N GLU A 314 5.90 -9.90 29.66
CA GLU A 314 7.21 -10.27 29.11
C GLU A 314 7.22 -10.23 27.57
N GLU A 315 6.61 -9.16 27.03
CA GLU A 315 6.41 -9.01 25.59
C GLU A 315 7.74 -8.90 24.85
N VAL A 316 7.89 -9.69 23.79
CA VAL A 316 8.94 -9.57 22.79
C VAL A 316 8.30 -9.11 21.49
N LEU A 317 8.74 -7.96 20.99
CA LEU A 317 8.16 -7.30 19.82
C LEU A 317 9.11 -7.42 18.63
N PHE A 318 8.60 -7.82 17.46
CA PHE A 318 9.38 -7.85 16.21
C PHE A 318 8.94 -6.72 15.28
N MET A 319 9.91 -6.10 14.61
CA MET A 319 9.63 -5.10 13.58
C MET A 319 8.84 -5.69 12.40
N PRO A 320 8.04 -4.87 11.69
CA PRO A 320 7.32 -5.30 10.51
C PRO A 320 8.24 -5.78 9.38
N ARG A 321 7.75 -6.73 8.61
CA ARG A 321 8.45 -7.49 7.56
C ARG A 321 9.58 -8.37 8.11
N SER A 322 9.49 -8.81 9.37
CA SER A 322 10.34 -9.88 9.89
C SER A 322 9.98 -11.21 9.20
N ILE A 323 11.00 -11.97 8.82
CA ILE A 323 10.86 -13.23 8.07
C ILE A 323 11.05 -14.40 9.02
N PHE A 324 10.23 -15.43 8.83
CA PHE A 324 10.29 -16.67 9.59
C PHE A 324 10.16 -17.85 8.65
N GLN A 325 10.92 -18.92 8.88
CA GLN A 325 10.67 -20.20 8.24
C GLN A 325 9.60 -20.96 9.02
N LEU A 326 8.59 -21.47 8.33
CA LEU A 326 7.60 -22.37 8.90
C LEU A 326 8.15 -23.80 8.87
N VAL A 327 8.34 -24.41 10.03
CA VAL A 327 9.02 -25.70 10.20
C VAL A 327 8.07 -26.87 10.26
N ASP A 328 7.02 -26.76 11.07
CA ASP A 328 6.06 -27.84 11.31
C ASP A 328 4.77 -27.29 11.93
N ILE A 329 3.66 -28.03 11.78
CA ILE A 329 2.41 -27.76 12.48
C ILE A 329 1.92 -29.04 13.12
N SER A 330 1.82 -29.04 14.45
CA SER A 330 1.34 -30.16 15.25
C SER A 330 0.07 -29.79 16.00
N TYR A 331 -0.62 -30.78 16.56
CA TYR A 331 -1.83 -30.57 17.36
C TYR A 331 -1.62 -31.07 18.78
N ASP A 332 -1.84 -30.20 19.77
CA ASP A 332 -1.84 -30.56 21.18
C ASP A 332 -3.28 -30.87 21.62
N HIS A 333 -3.54 -32.14 21.87
CA HIS A 333 -4.83 -32.63 22.32
C HIS A 333 -5.19 -32.21 23.75
N ASN A 334 -4.19 -31.95 24.60
CA ASN A 334 -4.43 -31.59 26.00
C ASN A 334 -4.92 -30.15 26.11
N GLU A 335 -4.29 -29.25 25.34
CA GLU A 335 -4.63 -27.83 25.33
C GLU A 335 -5.67 -27.47 24.26
N ASN A 336 -5.99 -28.41 23.36
CA ASN A 336 -6.90 -28.23 22.22
C ASN A 336 -6.46 -27.06 21.34
N ILE A 337 -5.18 -27.06 20.95
CA ILE A 337 -4.54 -26.02 20.13
C ILE A 337 -3.66 -26.66 19.04
N PHE A 338 -3.55 -25.97 17.91
CA PHE A 338 -2.53 -26.24 16.91
C PHE A 338 -1.27 -25.46 17.27
N ILE A 339 -0.11 -26.11 17.24
CA ILE A 339 1.19 -25.50 17.52
C ILE A 339 1.93 -25.31 16.19
N VAL A 340 2.34 -24.07 15.92
CA VAL A 340 3.00 -23.68 14.68
C VAL A 340 4.48 -23.37 14.96
N ARG A 341 5.32 -24.33 14.55
CA ARG A 341 6.77 -24.33 14.31
C ARG A 341 7.34 -23.17 13.52
N MET A 342 7.98 -22.16 14.12
CA MET A 342 8.67 -21.13 13.33
C MET A 342 10.09 -20.83 13.81
N ILE A 343 10.96 -20.46 12.88
CA ILE A 343 12.33 -20.01 13.16
C ILE A 343 12.56 -18.64 12.50
N LEU A 344 13.05 -17.67 13.26
CA LEU A 344 13.43 -16.35 12.73
C LEU A 344 14.54 -16.50 11.67
N CYS A 345 14.41 -15.79 10.54
CA CYS A 345 15.37 -15.81 9.45
C CYS A 345 15.80 -14.39 9.07
N GLY A 346 17.03 -14.26 8.58
CA GLY A 346 17.57 -12.99 8.09
C GLY A 346 17.37 -12.81 6.58
N ASP A 347 17.36 -11.56 6.13
CA ASP A 347 17.12 -11.18 4.73
C ASP A 347 18.28 -11.57 3.78
N LYS A 348 19.45 -11.94 4.32
CA LYS A 348 20.71 -12.10 3.56
C LYS A 348 20.89 -13.43 2.84
N GLN A 349 20.05 -14.43 3.10
CA GLN A 349 20.21 -15.75 2.47
C GLN A 349 19.74 -15.81 1.01
N ASN A 350 19.33 -14.68 0.41
CA ASN A 350 18.65 -14.66 -0.89
C ASN A 350 19.18 -13.60 -1.88
N HIS A 351 19.00 -13.83 -3.18
CA HIS A 351 19.25 -12.88 -4.29
C HIS A 351 18.56 -11.50 -4.10
N PHE A 352 17.58 -11.42 -3.19
CA PHE A 352 16.85 -10.21 -2.81
C PHE A 352 17.71 -9.13 -2.19
N LYS A 353 18.77 -9.45 -1.47
CA LYS A 353 19.63 -8.41 -0.89
C LYS A 353 20.22 -7.52 -1.99
N ALA A 354 20.72 -8.12 -3.07
CA ALA A 354 21.28 -7.39 -4.19
C ALA A 354 20.23 -6.53 -4.90
N ILE A 355 19.03 -7.07 -5.15
CA ILE A 355 17.92 -6.34 -5.78
C ILE A 355 17.41 -5.22 -4.88
N TYR A 356 17.24 -5.49 -3.58
CA TYR A 356 16.85 -4.49 -2.59
C TYR A 356 17.89 -3.38 -2.47
N GLU A 357 19.18 -3.71 -2.36
CA GLU A 357 20.25 -2.73 -2.28
C GLU A 357 20.37 -1.91 -3.57
N GLN A 358 20.23 -2.54 -4.74
CA GLN A 358 20.19 -1.84 -6.03
C GLN A 358 19.01 -0.86 -6.09
N ASN A 359 17.79 -1.34 -5.81
CA ASN A 359 16.60 -0.50 -5.78
C ASN A 359 16.75 0.63 -4.74
N ARG A 360 17.19 0.31 -3.53
CA ARG A 360 17.47 1.30 -2.48
C ARG A 360 18.46 2.36 -2.96
N ASN A 361 19.51 1.98 -3.68
CA ASN A 361 20.48 2.91 -4.27
C ASN A 361 19.88 3.80 -5.35
N ASP A 362 18.94 3.28 -6.17
CA ASP A 362 18.25 4.03 -7.21
C ASP A 362 17.38 5.15 -6.64
N TYR A 363 16.78 4.97 -5.46
CA TYR A 363 15.93 5.97 -4.81
C TYR A 363 16.70 6.90 -3.85
N GLY A 364 18.00 7.10 -4.05
CA GLY A 364 18.79 8.01 -3.20
C GLY A 364 19.24 7.41 -1.86
N GLY A 365 19.11 6.10 -1.67
CA GLY A 365 19.61 5.38 -0.49
C GLY A 365 21.12 5.09 -0.48
N ARG A 366 21.92 5.75 -1.33
CA ARG A 366 23.38 5.66 -1.25
C ARG A 366 23.83 6.28 0.08
N GLN A 367 24.46 5.48 0.94
CA GLN A 367 25.06 5.90 2.23
C GLN A 367 24.12 6.60 3.23
N HIS A 368 23.15 5.89 3.81
CA HIS A 368 22.37 6.35 4.99
C HIS A 368 21.77 7.77 4.91
N ASN A 369 21.62 8.32 3.71
CA ASN A 369 21.12 9.67 3.52
C ASN A 369 19.65 9.79 3.97
N GLU A 370 19.31 10.96 4.47
CA GLU A 370 17.94 11.36 4.78
C GLU A 370 17.06 11.26 3.52
N THR A 371 15.84 10.76 3.67
CA THR A 371 14.86 10.68 2.57
C THR A 371 13.74 11.70 2.76
N ASN A 372 12.96 11.88 1.69
CA ASN A 372 11.90 12.87 1.63
C ASN A 372 10.66 12.33 0.90
N LEU A 373 9.62 13.14 0.79
CA LEU A 373 8.35 12.76 0.16
C LEU A 373 8.53 12.38 -1.33
N MET A 374 9.44 13.05 -2.04
CA MET A 374 9.79 12.69 -3.41
C MET A 374 10.37 11.26 -3.49
N THR A 375 11.20 10.87 -2.52
CA THR A 375 11.76 9.52 -2.46
C THR A 375 10.66 8.47 -2.28
N LEU A 376 9.67 8.74 -1.42
CA LEU A 376 8.50 7.88 -1.24
C LEU A 376 7.67 7.80 -2.53
N GLY A 377 7.44 8.94 -3.20
CA GLY A 377 6.78 9.00 -4.49
C GLY A 377 7.46 8.12 -5.56
N ASN A 378 8.79 8.17 -5.65
CA ASN A 378 9.55 7.36 -6.61
C ASN A 378 9.36 5.85 -6.37
N VAL A 379 9.33 5.41 -5.10
CA VAL A 379 9.09 4.00 -4.76
C VAL A 379 7.67 3.59 -5.18
N LEU A 380 6.67 4.44 -4.90
CA LEU A 380 5.28 4.19 -5.24
C LEU A 380 5.05 4.14 -6.75
N GLN A 381 5.68 5.03 -7.51
CA GLN A 381 5.61 5.03 -8.96
C GLN A 381 6.15 3.71 -9.54
N ARG A 382 7.28 3.20 -9.04
CA ARG A 382 7.80 1.88 -9.46
C ARG A 382 6.92 0.70 -9.02
N MET A 383 6.08 0.87 -8.00
CA MET A 383 5.04 -0.10 -7.64
C MET A 383 3.80 -0.04 -8.54
N GLY A 384 3.73 0.93 -9.46
CA GLY A 384 2.52 1.23 -10.23
C GLY A 384 1.42 1.95 -9.43
N LYS A 385 1.73 2.43 -8.21
CA LYS A 385 0.81 3.21 -7.38
C LYS A 385 0.86 4.69 -7.77
N PHE A 386 0.43 4.99 -8.99
CA PHE A 386 0.59 6.32 -9.59
C PHE A 386 -0.15 7.44 -8.85
N ASP A 387 -1.37 7.19 -8.37
CA ASP A 387 -2.13 8.21 -7.64
C ASP A 387 -1.48 8.57 -6.30
N ASP A 388 -1.03 7.56 -5.54
CA ASP A 388 -0.30 7.79 -4.29
C ASP A 388 1.02 8.53 -4.57
N ALA A 389 1.75 8.14 -5.61
CA ALA A 389 3.01 8.78 -6.00
C ALA A 389 2.83 10.26 -6.34
N GLU A 390 1.85 10.58 -7.19
CA GLU A 390 1.48 11.94 -7.59
C GLU A 390 1.09 12.79 -6.37
N MET A 391 0.26 12.24 -5.47
CA MET A 391 -0.11 12.91 -4.23
C MET A 391 1.11 13.29 -3.38
N PHE A 392 2.10 12.40 -3.24
CA PHE A 392 3.32 12.69 -2.47
C PHE A 392 4.25 13.70 -3.17
N TYR A 393 4.32 13.71 -4.50
CA TYR A 393 5.04 14.76 -5.23
C TYR A 393 4.40 16.14 -5.02
N HIS A 394 3.07 16.23 -5.08
CA HIS A 394 2.36 17.47 -4.76
C HIS A 394 2.57 17.91 -3.31
N ARG A 395 2.53 16.97 -2.36
CA ARG A 395 2.83 17.27 -0.96
C ARG A 395 4.25 17.80 -0.78
N GLN A 396 5.23 17.21 -1.46
CA GLN A 396 6.62 17.70 -1.45
C GLN A 396 6.73 19.13 -1.97
N LEU A 397 6.02 19.45 -3.06
CA LEU A 397 5.99 20.79 -3.64
C LEU A 397 5.40 21.81 -2.67
N ASN A 398 4.29 21.48 -2.02
CA ASN A 398 3.67 22.34 -1.01
C ASN A 398 4.63 22.62 0.17
N GLU A 399 5.40 21.62 0.60
CA GLU A 399 6.41 21.83 1.66
C GLU A 399 7.57 22.74 1.20
N LEU A 400 7.96 22.68 -0.07
CA LEU A 400 9.01 23.54 -0.64
C LEU A 400 8.54 24.99 -0.80
N ASP A 401 7.28 25.21 -1.18
CA ASP A 401 6.70 26.56 -1.34
C ASP A 401 6.64 27.35 -0.03
N HIS A 402 6.56 26.64 1.11
CA HIS A 402 6.55 27.26 2.44
C HIS A 402 7.94 27.57 3.01
N ILE A 403 9.02 27.09 2.38
CA ILE A 403 10.39 27.34 2.80
C ILE A 403 10.99 28.40 1.86
N ASN A 404 11.30 29.61 2.38
CA ASN A 404 11.85 30.76 1.65
C ASN A 404 13.26 30.54 1.02
N ASN A 405 13.68 29.29 0.85
CA ASN A 405 14.86 28.82 0.10
C ASN A 405 14.45 27.50 -0.59
N SER A 406 13.53 27.57 -1.55
CA SER A 406 13.05 26.38 -2.26
C SER A 406 14.21 25.72 -3.01
N ASP A 407 14.45 24.44 -2.72
CA ASP A 407 15.41 23.64 -3.47
C ASP A 407 14.88 23.44 -4.90
N ASN A 408 15.32 24.32 -5.80
CA ASN A 408 14.95 24.32 -7.21
C ASN A 408 15.16 22.94 -7.86
N ARG A 409 16.16 22.18 -7.41
CA ARG A 409 16.43 20.84 -7.94
C ARG A 409 15.34 19.84 -7.54
N LEU A 410 14.92 19.86 -6.27
CA LEU A 410 13.82 19.00 -5.80
C LEU A 410 12.49 19.39 -6.46
N MET A 411 12.23 20.69 -6.62
CA MET A 411 11.02 21.17 -7.30
C MET A 411 10.98 20.71 -8.77
N SER A 412 12.08 20.85 -9.50
CA SER A 412 12.19 20.37 -10.88
C SER A 412 11.97 18.86 -10.98
N ALA A 413 12.56 18.08 -10.08
CA ALA A 413 12.38 16.63 -10.05
C ALA A 413 10.92 16.22 -9.77
N CYS A 414 10.23 16.88 -8.84
CA CYS A 414 8.81 16.65 -8.61
C CYS A 414 7.96 16.96 -9.85
N TYR A 415 8.21 18.10 -10.51
CA TYR A 415 7.51 18.45 -11.75
C TYR A 415 7.74 17.43 -12.86
N PHE A 416 8.99 16.98 -13.05
CA PHE A 416 9.32 15.95 -14.03
C PHE A 416 8.55 14.65 -13.73
N ASN A 417 8.57 14.17 -12.48
CA ASN A 417 7.92 12.91 -12.12
C ASN A 417 6.39 12.97 -12.20
N ILE A 418 5.76 14.11 -11.87
CA ILE A 418 4.33 14.32 -12.12
C ILE A 418 4.04 14.27 -13.63
N GLY A 419 4.91 14.87 -14.46
CA GLY A 419 4.86 14.75 -15.91
C GLY A 419 4.89 13.30 -16.39
N GLU A 420 5.83 12.49 -15.88
CA GLU A 420 5.93 11.06 -16.21
C GLU A 420 4.65 10.29 -15.84
N ILE A 421 4.11 10.49 -14.65
CA ILE A 421 2.86 9.85 -14.22
C ILE A 421 1.70 10.20 -15.15
N LEU A 422 1.53 11.50 -15.46
CA LEU A 422 0.44 11.94 -16.33
C LEU A 422 0.61 11.40 -17.76
N ARG A 423 1.85 11.30 -18.25
CA ARG A 423 2.13 10.67 -19.55
C ARG A 423 1.76 9.18 -19.53
N GLU A 424 2.10 8.46 -18.46
CA GLU A 424 1.74 7.05 -18.28
C GLU A 424 0.22 6.83 -18.18
N LYS A 425 -0.52 7.79 -17.62
CA LYS A 425 -2.00 7.83 -17.61
C LYS A 425 -2.61 8.25 -18.96
N GLY A 426 -1.81 8.64 -19.96
CA GLY A 426 -2.29 9.13 -21.25
C GLY A 426 -2.74 10.60 -21.25
N GLU A 427 -2.51 11.34 -20.17
CA GLU A 427 -2.87 12.75 -20.02
C GLU A 427 -1.79 13.68 -20.63
N TYR A 428 -1.52 13.49 -21.92
CA TYR A 428 -0.40 14.11 -22.65
C TYR A 428 -0.33 15.64 -22.51
N ASN A 429 -1.46 16.33 -22.69
CA ASN A 429 -1.51 17.80 -22.56
C ASN A 429 -1.12 18.29 -21.17
N LYS A 430 -1.52 17.58 -20.10
CA LYS A 430 -1.14 17.96 -18.73
C LYS A 430 0.33 17.62 -18.47
N SER A 431 0.81 16.46 -18.95
CA SER A 431 2.21 16.07 -18.81
C SER A 431 3.17 17.12 -19.41
N MET A 432 2.82 17.67 -20.58
CA MET A 432 3.60 18.71 -21.25
C MET A 432 3.80 19.95 -20.37
N ILE A 433 2.75 20.40 -19.68
CA ILE A 433 2.81 21.56 -18.77
C ILE A 433 3.81 21.30 -17.65
N TRP A 434 3.81 20.10 -17.06
CA TRP A 434 4.71 19.75 -15.97
C TRP A 434 6.16 19.56 -16.43
N TYR A 435 6.39 18.94 -17.57
CA TYR A 435 7.73 18.86 -18.15
C TYR A 435 8.29 20.25 -18.47
N GLN A 436 7.49 21.17 -19.01
CA GLN A 436 7.92 22.55 -19.26
C GLN A 436 8.26 23.28 -17.96
N LYS A 437 7.50 23.08 -16.88
CA LYS A 437 7.86 23.65 -15.57
C LYS A 437 9.20 23.11 -15.05
N SER A 438 9.44 21.80 -15.15
CA SER A 438 10.75 21.21 -14.79
C SER A 438 11.88 21.77 -15.66
N LEU A 439 11.70 21.76 -16.98
CA LEU A 439 12.70 22.25 -17.94
C LEU A 439 13.07 23.72 -17.69
N ASN A 440 12.08 24.57 -17.40
CA ASN A 440 12.28 25.99 -17.11
C ASN A 440 13.15 26.22 -15.87
N ILE A 441 13.08 25.33 -14.88
CA ILE A 441 13.95 25.40 -13.70
C ILE A 441 15.34 24.87 -14.05
N ASP A 442 15.42 23.72 -14.71
CA ASP A 442 16.69 23.07 -15.04
C ASP A 442 17.56 23.96 -15.93
N ILE A 443 16.99 24.60 -16.96
CA ILE A 443 17.73 25.52 -17.85
C ILE A 443 18.28 26.75 -17.08
N LYS A 444 17.58 27.20 -16.03
CA LYS A 444 18.02 28.36 -15.23
C LYS A 444 19.08 28.00 -14.18
N THR A 445 19.17 26.73 -13.80
CA THR A 445 19.93 26.31 -12.60
C THR A 445 21.05 25.32 -12.90
N LEU A 446 21.03 24.65 -14.05
CA LEU A 446 21.99 23.63 -14.44
C LEU A 446 22.76 24.06 -15.70
N PRO A 447 23.96 23.48 -15.93
CA PRO A 447 24.65 23.61 -17.22
C PRO A 447 23.76 23.12 -18.38
N ASN A 448 23.91 23.74 -19.56
CA ASN A 448 23.07 23.45 -20.74
C ASN A 448 23.15 21.99 -21.24
N ASP A 449 24.23 21.28 -20.90
CA ASP A 449 24.49 19.87 -21.22
C ASP A 449 24.16 18.92 -20.05
N HIS A 450 23.47 19.42 -19.02
CA HIS A 450 23.12 18.58 -17.88
C HIS A 450 22.13 17.48 -18.30
N PRO A 451 22.36 16.20 -17.92
CA PRO A 451 21.52 15.07 -18.35
C PRO A 451 20.03 15.19 -18.04
N ASN A 452 19.64 15.93 -17.01
CA ASN A 452 18.23 16.16 -16.69
C ASN A 452 17.51 16.95 -17.79
N ILE A 453 18.17 17.96 -18.36
CA ILE A 453 17.63 18.75 -19.48
C ILE A 453 17.38 17.82 -20.67
N GLY A 454 18.36 16.97 -21.01
CA GLY A 454 18.21 15.98 -22.07
C GLY A 454 17.09 14.97 -21.82
N ASN A 455 16.95 14.48 -20.58
CA ASN A 455 15.85 13.60 -20.19
C ASN A 455 14.49 14.27 -20.38
N THR A 456 14.35 15.53 -19.96
CA THR A 456 13.10 16.29 -20.09
C THR A 456 12.74 16.54 -21.55
N TYR A 457 13.71 16.89 -22.40
CA TYR A 457 13.48 16.99 -23.85
C TYR A 457 13.06 15.65 -24.47
N ASN A 458 13.68 14.53 -24.07
CA ASN A 458 13.25 13.21 -24.54
C ASN A 458 11.80 12.91 -24.12
N SER A 459 11.42 13.20 -22.86
CA SER A 459 10.04 13.00 -22.41
C SER A 459 9.03 13.91 -23.14
N ILE A 460 9.40 15.16 -23.42
CA ILE A 460 8.61 16.08 -24.26
C ILE A 460 8.45 15.54 -25.68
N GLY A 461 9.52 15.02 -26.28
CA GLY A 461 9.48 14.39 -27.60
C GLY A 461 8.51 13.20 -27.66
N ILE A 462 8.49 12.36 -26.61
CA ILE A 462 7.52 11.26 -26.50
C ILE A 462 6.09 11.79 -26.45
N VAL A 463 5.84 12.85 -25.69
CA VAL A 463 4.50 13.45 -25.64
C VAL A 463 4.09 13.98 -27.01
N GLN A 464 4.98 14.70 -27.70
CA GLN A 464 4.74 15.25 -29.04
C GLN A 464 4.43 14.14 -30.06
N GLU A 465 5.23 13.08 -30.08
CA GLU A 465 5.02 11.88 -30.90
C GLU A 465 3.65 11.25 -30.63
N LYS A 466 3.28 11.06 -29.35
CA LYS A 466 1.97 10.48 -28.99
C LYS A 466 0.79 11.39 -29.33
N THR A 467 1.01 12.70 -29.45
CA THR A 467 0.01 13.66 -29.92
C THR A 467 0.02 13.89 -31.44
N GLY A 468 0.93 13.25 -32.18
CA GLY A 468 1.05 13.34 -33.63
C GLY A 468 1.87 14.52 -34.17
N ASP A 469 2.58 15.25 -33.30
CA ASP A 469 3.47 16.36 -33.68
C ASP A 469 4.90 15.84 -33.89
N TYR A 470 5.09 15.10 -34.98
CA TYR A 470 6.35 14.41 -35.28
C TYR A 470 7.52 15.37 -35.55
N GLU A 471 7.26 16.53 -36.16
CA GLU A 471 8.29 17.52 -36.46
C GLU A 471 8.89 18.08 -35.15
N SER A 472 8.04 18.51 -34.22
CA SER A 472 8.51 18.98 -32.91
C SER A 472 9.13 17.85 -32.07
N ALA A 473 8.64 16.61 -32.21
CA ALA A 473 9.22 15.45 -31.55
C ALA A 473 10.67 15.20 -31.99
N LEU A 474 10.94 15.25 -33.30
CA LEU A 474 12.29 15.11 -33.86
C LEU A 474 13.24 16.21 -33.38
N ASP A 475 12.76 17.45 -33.27
CA ASP A 475 13.53 18.56 -32.70
C ASP A 475 13.89 18.31 -31.23
N SER A 476 12.90 17.93 -30.42
CA SER A 476 13.10 17.60 -29.00
C SER A 476 14.07 16.45 -28.80
N TYR A 477 13.90 15.36 -29.57
CA TYR A 477 14.82 14.23 -29.51
C TYR A 477 16.23 14.57 -29.99
N SER A 478 16.37 15.45 -31.00
CA SER A 478 17.67 15.93 -31.46
C SER A 478 18.42 16.70 -30.38
N ILE A 479 17.72 17.53 -29.60
CA ILE A 479 18.30 18.22 -28.44
C ILE A 479 18.72 17.21 -27.36
N ALA A 480 17.85 16.25 -27.03
CA ALA A 480 18.14 15.21 -26.06
C ALA A 480 19.36 14.36 -26.46
N LEU A 481 19.46 13.97 -27.72
CA LEU A 481 20.57 13.22 -28.29
C LEU A 481 21.89 14.00 -28.19
N LYS A 482 21.88 15.29 -28.53
CA LYS A 482 23.08 16.14 -28.45
C LYS A 482 23.61 16.21 -27.01
N ILE A 483 22.73 16.35 -26.02
CA ILE A 483 23.08 16.33 -24.61
C ILE A 483 23.62 14.95 -24.20
N ALA A 484 22.92 13.87 -24.59
CA ALA A 484 23.33 12.51 -24.25
C ALA A 484 24.72 12.14 -24.81
N LEU A 485 25.00 12.55 -26.06
CA LEU A 485 26.30 12.35 -26.71
C LEU A 485 27.42 13.10 -25.99
N HIS A 486 27.17 14.37 -25.64
CA HIS A 486 28.16 15.18 -24.93
C HIS A 486 28.49 14.59 -23.54
N THR A 487 27.48 14.16 -22.81
CA THR A 487 27.65 13.78 -21.39
C THR A 487 28.09 12.34 -21.19
N PHE A 488 27.67 11.42 -22.07
CA PHE A 488 27.92 9.98 -21.88
C PHE A 488 28.74 9.32 -23.00
N GLY A 489 28.91 9.97 -24.15
CA GLY A 489 29.55 9.39 -25.33
C GLY A 489 28.63 8.46 -26.12
N TRP A 490 29.12 8.02 -27.28
CA TRP A 490 28.34 7.29 -28.31
C TRP A 490 27.78 5.93 -27.85
N ASP A 491 28.55 5.17 -27.08
CA ASP A 491 28.21 3.78 -26.72
C ASP A 491 27.23 3.67 -25.54
N HIS A 492 26.73 4.80 -25.02
CA HIS A 492 25.88 4.81 -23.85
C HIS A 492 24.41 4.50 -24.19
N THR A 493 23.72 3.74 -23.34
CA THR A 493 22.33 3.32 -23.53
C THR A 493 21.35 4.47 -23.74
N ARG A 494 21.61 5.64 -23.14
CA ARG A 494 20.79 6.85 -23.36
C ARG A 494 20.86 7.40 -24.78
N VAL A 495 22.00 7.27 -25.47
CA VAL A 495 22.14 7.66 -26.88
C VAL A 495 21.31 6.73 -27.76
N ALA A 496 21.41 5.42 -27.51
CA ALA A 496 20.58 4.42 -28.20
C ALA A 496 19.08 4.67 -28.00
N LEU A 497 18.65 5.02 -26.78
CA LEU A 497 17.25 5.36 -26.49
C LEU A 497 16.77 6.57 -27.32
N CYS A 498 17.55 7.65 -27.37
CA CYS A 498 17.19 8.83 -28.15
C CYS A 498 17.09 8.50 -29.65
N LEU A 499 18.06 7.77 -30.20
CA LEU A 499 18.04 7.35 -31.62
C LEU A 499 16.84 6.45 -31.95
N ASN A 500 16.49 5.54 -31.05
CA ASN A 500 15.32 4.69 -31.22
C ASN A 500 14.02 5.51 -31.23
N ASN A 501 13.89 6.48 -30.32
CA ASN A 501 12.73 7.37 -30.28
C ASN A 501 12.65 8.27 -31.51
N MET A 502 13.80 8.77 -32.00
CA MET A 502 13.87 9.51 -33.27
C MET A 502 13.47 8.66 -34.48
N GLY A 503 13.79 7.36 -34.47
CA GLY A 503 13.39 6.46 -35.56
C GLY A 503 11.91 6.08 -35.54
N ASN A 504 11.23 6.24 -34.39
CA ASN A 504 9.80 5.95 -34.23
C ASN A 504 8.90 7.14 -34.57
N ALA A 505 9.40 8.37 -34.41
CA ALA A 505 8.74 9.60 -34.85
C ALA A 505 8.89 9.78 -36.37
#